data_AF-A0A5J5S255-F1
#
_entry.id   AF-A0A5J5S255-F1
#
_cell.length_a   1.000
_cell.length_b   1.000
_cell.length_c   1.000
_cell.angle_alpha   90.00
_cell.angle_beta   90.00
_cell.angle_gamma   90.00
#
_symmetry.space_group_name_H-M   'P 1'
#
loop_
_entity.id
_entity.type
_entity.pdbx_description
1 polymer ?
#
loop_
_entity_poly.entity_id
_entity_poly.type
_entity_poly.pdbx_seq_one_letter_code
_entity_poly.pdbx_strand_id
1 'polypeptide(L)'
;FWGWNLWRQPIGFIVFLISSLAECERLPFDLPEAEEELVAGYQTEYSGIKFGLFYVASYLNLLLSSLFVTVLYLGGWMFSLPYFPFFIFFLISKNILITQSKLS
;
A
#
# COMPACT_ATOMS: atom_id res chain seq x y z
N PHE A 1 -16.46 -0.98 17.52
CA PHE A 1 -16.27 0.39 16.98
C PHE A 1 -15.37 1.26 17.86
N TRP A 2 -15.58 1.39 19.17
CA TRP A 2 -14.73 2.22 20.06
C TRP A 2 -13.33 1.68 20.38
N GLY A 3 -13.01 0.46 19.96
CA GLY A 3 -11.73 -0.22 20.23
C GLY A 3 -10.72 -0.18 19.08
N TRP A 4 -11.00 0.55 17.99
CA TRP A 4 -10.08 0.62 16.85
C TRP A 4 -8.90 1.53 17.16
N ASN A 5 -7.71 1.07 16.78
CA ASN A 5 -6.47 1.82 16.96
C ASN A 5 -6.49 3.15 16.20
N LEU A 6 -7.31 3.27 15.16
CA LEU A 6 -7.56 4.53 14.44
C LEU A 6 -8.07 5.66 15.36
N TRP A 7 -8.98 5.36 16.30
CA TRP A 7 -9.50 6.36 17.24
C TRP A 7 -8.55 6.62 18.40
N ARG A 8 -7.72 5.63 18.77
CA ARG A 8 -6.79 5.73 19.90
C ARG A 8 -5.49 6.46 19.52
N GLN A 9 -5.04 6.32 18.26
CA GLN A 9 -3.77 6.86 17.77
C GLN A 9 -3.92 7.49 16.37
N PRO A 10 -4.59 8.65 16.26
CA PRO A 10 -4.75 9.33 14.97
C PRO A 10 -3.42 9.85 14.40
N ILE A 11 -2.51 10.34 15.25
CA ILE A 11 -1.16 10.78 14.83
C ILE A 11 -0.35 9.60 14.28
N GLY A 12 -0.39 8.45 14.98
CA GLY A 12 0.32 7.24 14.53
C GLY A 12 -0.18 6.76 13.18
N PHE A 13 -1.50 6.83 12.96
CA PHE A 13 -2.11 6.48 11.67
C PHE A 13 -1.59 7.35 10.53
N ILE A 14 -1.51 8.67 10.73
CA ILE A 14 -1.02 9.60 9.70
C ILE A 14 0.46 9.34 9.38
N VAL A 15 1.30 9.16 10.40
CA VAL A 15 2.73 8.86 10.22
C VAL A 15 2.92 7.52 9.50
N PHE A 16 2.14 6.51 9.88
CA PHE A 16 2.17 5.20 9.23
C PHE A 16 1.70 5.27 7.77
N LEU A 17 0.66 6.07 7.48
CA LEU A 17 0.18 6.28 6.12
C LEU A 17 1.25 6.96 5.26
N ILE A 18 1.92 8.01 5.76
CA ILE A 18 3.03 8.68 5.06
C ILE A 18 4.20 7.72 4.84
N SER A 19 4.58 6.93 5.85
CA SER A 19 5.63 5.92 5.71
C SER A 19 5.28 4.85 4.67
N SER A 20 4.02 4.42 4.64
CA SER A 20 3.53 3.41 3.70
C SER A 20 3.48 3.93 2.26
N LEU A 21 3.25 5.23 2.07
CA LEU A 21 3.36 5.93 0.79
C LEU A 21 4.82 6.01 0.32
N ALA A 22 5.74 6.34 1.24
CA ALA A 22 7.16 6.41 0.93
C ALA A 22 7.76 5.05 0.54
N GLU A 23 7.35 3.96 1.19
CA GLU A 23 7.80 2.60 0.85
C GLU A 23 7.26 2.10 -0.48
N CYS A 24 6.08 2.58 -0.91
CA CYS A 24 5.51 2.24 -2.21
C CYS A 24 6.15 3.02 -3.36
N GLU A 25 7.11 3.91 -3.08
CA GLU A 25 7.87 4.67 -4.09
C GLU A 25 6.92 5.37 -5.08
N ARG A 26 5.79 5.90 -4.60
CA ARG A 26 4.80 6.62 -5.42
C ARG A 26 4.80 8.10 -5.07
N LEU A 27 4.41 8.95 -6.03
CA LEU A 27 4.19 10.39 -5.87
C LEU A 27 3.53 10.68 -4.52
N PRO A 28 4.13 11.48 -3.61
CA PRO A 28 5.21 12.46 -3.80
C PRO A 28 6.65 11.97 -3.48
N PHE A 29 6.88 10.69 -3.19
CA PHE A 29 8.19 10.13 -2.80
C PHE A 29 8.73 9.11 -3.82
N ASP A 30 8.65 9.47 -5.09
CA ASP A 30 8.95 8.57 -6.21
C ASP A 30 10.44 8.61 -6.62
N LEU A 31 11.32 8.08 -5.76
CA LEU A 31 12.78 8.05 -6.02
C LEU A 31 13.21 7.18 -7.23
N PRO A 32 12.52 6.07 -7.59
CA PRO A 32 12.85 5.29 -8.77
C PRO A 32 12.16 5.77 -10.06
N GLU A 33 10.90 6.19 -10.07
CA GLU A 33 10.29 6.62 -11.35
C GLU A 33 10.82 8.00 -11.80
N ALA A 34 11.33 8.84 -10.88
CA ALA A 34 11.92 10.15 -11.17
C ALA A 34 13.34 10.13 -11.78
N GLU A 35 13.97 8.97 -11.94
CA GLU A 35 15.25 8.83 -12.67
C GLU A 35 15.06 8.75 -14.20
N GLU A 36 13.82 8.85 -14.72
CA GLU A 36 13.57 9.11 -16.15
C GLU A 36 14.25 10.42 -16.64
N GLU A 37 14.59 11.37 -15.76
CA GLU A 37 15.30 12.61 -16.13
C GLU A 37 16.84 12.50 -16.15
N LEU A 38 17.46 11.47 -15.56
CA LEU A 38 18.94 11.31 -15.52
C LEU A 38 19.45 9.90 -15.87
N VAL A 39 18.89 9.33 -16.94
CA VAL A 39 19.27 8.05 -17.59
C VAL A 39 18.48 6.86 -17.05
N ALA A 40 17.44 6.51 -17.81
CA ALA A 40 16.67 5.29 -17.71
C ALA A 40 17.55 4.03 -17.66
N GLY A 41 17.90 3.53 -16.46
CA GLY A 41 18.74 2.35 -16.28
C GLY A 41 17.97 1.04 -16.50
N TYR A 42 17.06 0.67 -15.61
CA TYR A 42 16.45 -0.68 -15.61
C TYR A 42 15.38 -0.92 -16.68
N GLN A 43 14.69 0.12 -17.16
CA GLN A 43 13.70 -0.04 -18.24
C GLN A 43 14.35 -0.17 -19.62
N THR A 44 15.58 0.32 -19.81
CA THR A 44 16.31 0.19 -21.08
C THR A 44 17.31 -0.98 -21.07
N GLU A 45 17.80 -1.39 -19.89
CA GLU A 45 18.78 -2.47 -19.76
C GLU A 45 18.14 -3.86 -19.57
N TYR A 46 16.93 -3.97 -18.99
CA TYR A 46 16.28 -5.26 -18.74
C TYR A 46 15.12 -5.55 -19.70
N SER A 47 15.33 -6.50 -20.61
CA SER A 47 14.29 -7.04 -21.50
C SER A 47 13.62 -8.30 -20.93
N GLY A 48 12.31 -8.45 -21.15
CA GLY A 48 11.56 -9.69 -20.92
C GLY A 48 11.07 -9.90 -19.47
N ILE A 49 11.46 -11.03 -18.86
CA ILE A 49 10.95 -11.48 -17.54
C ILE A 49 11.43 -10.59 -16.39
N LYS A 50 12.64 -10.02 -16.47
CA LYS A 50 13.22 -9.21 -15.39
C LYS A 50 12.45 -7.89 -15.20
N PHE A 51 12.04 -7.26 -16.30
CA PHE A 51 11.13 -6.12 -16.28
C PHE A 51 9.79 -6.50 -15.63
N GLY A 52 9.19 -7.63 -16.03
CA GLY A 52 7.96 -8.13 -15.43
C GLY A 52 8.06 -8.37 -13.92
N LEU A 53 9.20 -8.86 -13.43
CA LEU A 53 9.44 -9.07 -12.00
C LEU A 53 9.53 -7.77 -11.21
N PHE A 54 10.11 -6.70 -11.77
CA PHE A 54 10.12 -5.38 -11.13
C PHE A 54 8.70 -4.81 -10.99
N TYR A 55 7.86 -4.93 -12.02
CA TYR A 55 6.44 -4.55 -11.92
C TYR A 55 5.69 -5.38 -10.89
N VAL A 56 5.87 -6.70 -10.88
CA VAL A 56 5.23 -7.56 -9.88
C VAL A 56 5.69 -7.20 -8.47
N ALA A 57 6.97 -6.89 -8.27
CA ALA A 57 7.50 -6.49 -6.98
C ALA A 57 6.87 -5.18 -6.46
N SER A 58 6.73 -4.16 -7.32
CA SER A 58 6.08 -2.90 -6.92
C SER A 58 4.59 -3.09 -6.61
N TYR A 59 3.86 -3.92 -7.38
CA TYR A 59 2.47 -4.26 -7.07
C TYR A 59 2.31 -5.08 -5.79
N LEU A 60 3.25 -5.98 -5.49
CA LEU A 60 3.26 -6.74 -4.23
C LEU A 60 3.51 -5.83 -3.03
N ASN A 61 4.41 -4.85 -3.17
CA ASN A 61 4.69 -3.89 -2.10
C ASN A 61 3.45 -3.05 -1.78
N LEU A 62 2.74 -2.59 -2.82
CA LEU A 62 1.46 -1.88 -2.69
C LEU A 62 0.38 -2.73 -1.99
N LEU A 63 0.31 -4.03 -2.32
CA LEU A 63 -0.63 -4.97 -1.70
C LEU A 63 -0.31 -5.16 -0.21
N LEU A 64 0.96 -5.40 0.14
CA LEU A 64 1.41 -5.59 1.52
C LEU A 64 1.16 -4.35 2.38
N SER A 65 1.48 -3.16 1.86
CA SER A 65 1.20 -1.88 2.51
C SER A 65 -0.29 -1.72 2.85
N SER A 66 -1.19 -1.99 1.89
CA SER A 66 -2.65 -1.92 2.12
C SER A 66 -3.15 -2.92 3.17
N LEU A 67 -2.54 -4.11 3.25
CA LEU A 67 -2.85 -5.12 4.26
C LEU A 67 -2.40 -4.66 5.66
N PHE A 68 -1.20 -4.11 5.80
CA PHE A 68 -0.71 -3.64 7.10
C PHE A 68 -1.57 -2.51 7.67
N VAL A 69 -1.97 -1.55 6.84
CA VAL A 69 -2.90 -0.48 7.25
C VAL A 69 -4.21 -1.08 7.79
N THR A 70 -4.76 -2.07 7.09
CA THR A 70 -6.04 -2.71 7.45
C THR A 70 -5.92 -3.55 8.73
N VAL A 71 -4.83 -4.30 8.90
CA VAL A 71 -4.61 -5.15 10.07
C VAL A 71 -4.35 -4.32 11.33
N LEU A 72 -3.48 -3.31 11.25
CA LEU A 72 -3.02 -2.56 12.41
C LEU A 72 -4.04 -1.53 12.93
N TYR A 73 -4.71 -0.81 12.02
CA TYR A 73 -5.57 0.31 12.41
C TYR A 73 -7.06 -0.01 12.38
N LEU A 74 -7.50 -0.82 11.42
CA LEU A 74 -8.90 -1.19 11.22
C LEU A 74 -9.28 -2.50 11.93
N GLY A 75 -8.34 -3.12 12.64
CA GLY A 75 -8.58 -4.28 13.51
C GLY A 75 -8.62 -5.62 12.77
N GLY A 76 -8.22 -5.66 11.49
CA GLY A 76 -8.03 -6.87 10.69
C GLY A 76 -9.17 -7.89 10.80
N TRP A 77 -8.93 -8.93 11.61
CA TRP A 77 -9.83 -10.07 11.79
C TRP A 77 -10.80 -9.93 12.97
N MET A 78 -10.58 -8.98 13.88
CA MET A 78 -11.45 -8.71 15.03
C MET A 78 -12.64 -7.80 14.67
N PHE A 79 -13.14 -7.91 13.45
CA PHE A 79 -14.38 -7.25 13.07
C PHE A 79 -15.52 -7.97 13.79
N SER A 80 -16.20 -7.28 14.70
CA SER A 80 -17.26 -7.79 15.59
C SER A 80 -18.52 -8.32 14.86
N LEU A 81 -18.50 -8.45 13.53
CA LEU A 81 -19.62 -8.89 12.70
C LEU A 81 -19.39 -10.36 12.27
N PRO A 82 -20.21 -11.30 12.75
CA PRO A 82 -19.89 -12.74 12.70
C PRO A 82 -20.10 -13.40 11.33
N TYR A 83 -20.62 -12.69 10.32
CA TYR A 83 -21.08 -13.36 9.08
C TYR A 83 -20.13 -13.29 7.88
N PHE A 84 -19.27 -12.26 7.74
CA PHE A 84 -18.39 -12.13 6.55
C PHE A 84 -17.07 -11.37 6.83
N PRO A 85 -16.25 -11.77 7.83
CA PRO A 85 -15.02 -11.07 8.15
C PRO A 85 -14.04 -11.04 6.96
N PHE A 86 -13.93 -12.14 6.20
CA PHE A 86 -12.99 -12.25 5.08
C PHE A 86 -13.32 -11.31 3.91
N PHE A 87 -14.60 -11.26 3.51
CA PHE A 87 -15.01 -10.46 2.35
C PHE A 87 -14.94 -8.96 2.65
N ILE A 88 -15.29 -8.56 3.88
CA ILE A 88 -15.22 -7.17 4.34
C ILE A 88 -13.75 -6.73 4.47
N PHE A 89 -12.89 -7.57 5.07
CA PHE A 89 -11.45 -7.32 5.15
C PHE A 89 -10.82 -7.12 3.76
N PHE A 90 -11.19 -7.97 2.80
CA PHE A 90 -10.71 -7.86 1.43
C PHE A 90 -11.22 -6.59 0.74
N LEU A 91 -12.50 -6.24 0.91
CA LEU A 91 -13.05 -4.99 0.36
C LEU A 91 -12.38 -3.75 0.94
N ILE A 92 -12.10 -3.72 2.25
CA ILE A 92 -11.43 -2.59 2.90
C ILE A 92 -10.00 -2.47 2.40
N SER A 93 -9.25 -3.57 2.38
CA SER A 93 -7.88 -3.61 1.86
C SER A 93 -7.84 -3.17 0.39
N LYS A 94 -8.81 -3.62 -0.41
CA LYS A 94 -8.98 -3.22 -1.81
C LYS A 94 -9.26 -1.72 -1.96
N ASN A 95 -10.12 -1.14 -1.13
CA ASN A 95 -10.42 0.29 -1.19
C ASN A 95 -9.21 1.16 -0.78
N ILE A 96 -8.44 0.72 0.22
CA ILE A 96 -7.19 1.38 0.61
C ILE A 96 -6.19 1.31 -0.54
N LEU A 97 -6.02 0.13 -1.14
CA LEU A 97 -5.17 -0.05 -2.32
C LEU A 97 -5.58 0.88 -3.48
N ILE A 98 -6.88 0.96 -3.80
CA ILE A 98 -7.40 1.85 -4.86
C ILE A 98 -7.14 3.32 -4.53
N THR A 99 -7.18 3.69 -3.25
CA THR A 99 -6.90 5.05 -2.81
C THR A 99 -5.43 5.37 -2.98
N GLN A 100 -4.53 4.47 -2.58
CA GLN A 100 -3.09 4.61 -2.79
C GLN A 100 -2.73 4.65 -4.29
N SER A 101 -3.44 3.89 -5.14
CA SER A 101 -3.21 3.87 -6.59
C SER A 101 -3.80 5.06 -7.35
N LYS A 102 -4.69 5.86 -6.73
CA LYS A 102 -5.28 7.07 -7.33
C LYS A 102 -4.61 8.36 -6.86
N LEU A 103 -3.77 8.27 -5.83
CA LEU A 103 -3.00 9.40 -5.30
C LEU A 103 -1.71 9.65 -6.11
N SER A 104 -1.35 8.73 -7.02
CA SER A 104 -0.43 8.93 -8.15
C SER A 104 -1.15 9.49 -9.37
#